data_AF-A0AAW2WW58-F1
#
_entry.id   AF-A0AAW2WW58-F1
#
_cell.length_a   1.000
_cell.length_b   1.000
_cell.length_c   1.000
_cell.angle_alpha   90.00
_cell.angle_beta   90.00
_cell.angle_gamma   90.00
#
_symmetry.space_group_name_H-M   'P 1'
#
loop_
_entity.id
_entity.type
_entity.pdbx_description
1 polymer ?
#
loop_
_entity_poly.entity_id
_entity_poly.type
_entity_poly.pdbx_seq_one_letter_code
_entity_poly.pdbx_strand_id
1 'polypeptide(L)'
;LSSLFQHQFASNKKYQKSVISLFGVKQEDNETLRAYVQCFNATILEVPTTHQEVLVSAFTQGLCGGPFFESLAKKTPVDYLDVLTRAEKYMNLEDALLVRMSSRWRENESSSSSWSKEQAEDL
;
A
#
# COMPACT_ATOMS: atom_id res chain seq x y z
N LEU A 1 9.67 33.20 30.32
CA LEU A 1 8.61 32.51 29.53
C LEU A 1 9.15 31.50 28.51
N SER A 2 10.43 31.58 28.07
CA SER A 2 11.01 30.64 27.09
C SER A 2 11.31 29.22 27.65
N SER A 3 11.67 29.09 28.93
CA SER A 3 12.06 27.78 29.51
C SER A 3 10.88 26.83 29.75
N LEU A 4 9.70 27.33 30.12
CA LEU A 4 8.47 26.53 30.26
C LEU A 4 7.98 26.00 28.90
N PHE A 5 8.18 26.77 27.83
CA PHE A 5 7.85 26.35 26.47
C PHE A 5 8.81 25.25 25.97
N GLN A 6 10.11 25.39 26.24
CA GLN A 6 11.09 24.36 25.92
C GLN A 6 10.85 23.05 26.71
N HIS A 7 10.34 23.14 27.94
CA HIS A 7 10.02 21.95 28.73
C HIS A 7 8.76 21.22 28.23
N GLN A 8 7.76 21.95 27.74
CA GLN A 8 6.58 21.39 27.09
C GLN A 8 6.93 20.78 25.71
N PHE A 9 7.83 21.43 24.95
CA PHE A 9 8.29 20.97 23.64
C PHE A 9 9.17 19.71 23.73
N ALA A 10 10.03 19.62 24.76
CA ALA A 10 10.83 18.42 25.05
C ALA A 10 10.01 17.28 25.71
N SER A 11 8.78 17.55 26.16
CA SER A 11 7.84 16.53 26.64
C SER A 11 7.11 15.81 25.50
N ASN A 12 7.45 16.12 24.25
CA ASN A 12 7.12 15.29 23.07
C ASN A 12 8.02 14.03 23.02
N LYS A 13 8.26 13.41 24.18
CA LYS A 13 8.59 11.99 24.27
C LYS A 13 7.36 11.27 23.76
N LYS A 14 7.32 11.02 22.45
CA LYS A 14 6.29 10.26 21.70
C LYS A 14 5.46 9.40 22.65
N TYR A 15 4.29 9.91 23.04
CA TYR A 15 3.34 9.09 23.79
C TYR A 15 3.07 7.88 22.92
N GLN A 16 3.45 6.70 23.42
CA GLN A 16 3.21 5.44 22.75
C GLN A 16 1.71 5.37 22.42
N LYS A 17 1.37 5.21 21.14
CA LYS A 17 -0.01 5.09 20.71
C LYS A 17 -0.60 3.80 21.26
N SER A 18 -1.89 3.83 21.56
CA SER A 18 -2.63 2.64 21.99
C SER A 18 -2.72 1.65 20.83
N VAL A 19 -2.76 0.35 21.13
CA VAL A 19 -3.02 -0.73 20.15
C VAL A 19 -4.28 -0.46 19.33
N ILE A 20 -5.28 0.21 19.92
CA ILE A 20 -6.52 0.61 19.25
C ILE A 20 -6.26 1.53 18.04
N SER A 21 -5.16 2.29 18.03
CA SER A 21 -4.84 3.17 16.90
C SER A 21 -4.57 2.40 15.60
N LEU A 22 -4.15 1.13 15.68
CA LEU A 22 -3.95 0.28 14.50
C LEU A 22 -5.27 0.07 13.74
N PHE A 23 -6.39 -0.07 14.47
CA PHE A 23 -7.71 -0.26 13.88
C PHE A 23 -8.27 1.01 13.24
N GLY A 24 -7.70 2.17 13.59
CA GLY A 24 -8.00 3.46 12.98
C GLY A 24 -7.31 3.69 11.63
N VAL A 25 -6.31 2.87 11.27
CA VAL A 25 -5.65 2.97 9.96
C VAL A 25 -6.51 2.26 8.92
N LYS A 26 -7.17 3.05 8.07
CA LYS A 26 -8.00 2.56 6.97
C LYS A 26 -7.34 2.89 5.64
N GLN A 27 -7.42 1.95 4.71
CA GLN A 27 -7.08 2.17 3.32
C GLN A 27 -8.22 2.96 2.69
N GLU A 28 -7.90 4.10 2.09
CA GLU A 28 -8.89 4.90 1.34
C GLU A 28 -9.16 4.27 -0.03
N ASP A 29 -10.32 4.54 -0.64
CA ASP A 29 -10.72 3.93 -1.92
C ASP A 29 -9.73 4.19 -3.07
N ASN A 30 -9.03 5.31 -3.02
CA ASN A 30 -8.03 5.72 -4.02
C ASN A 30 -6.58 5.49 -3.55
N GLU A 31 -6.38 4.86 -2.39
CA GLU A 31 -5.06 4.60 -1.84
C GLU A 31 -4.51 3.26 -2.32
N THR A 32 -3.32 3.29 -2.90
CA THR A 32 -2.60 2.06 -3.29
C THR A 32 -2.27 1.21 -2.07
N LEU A 33 -2.19 -0.12 -2.25
CA LEU A 33 -1.77 -1.03 -1.17
C LEU A 33 -0.40 -0.64 -0.58
N ARG A 34 0.51 -0.11 -1.41
CA ARG A 34 1.83 0.35 -1.00
C ARG A 34 1.75 1.49 0.02
N ALA A 35 0.95 2.51 -0.27
CA ALA A 35 0.75 3.65 0.62
C ALA A 35 0.11 3.21 1.94
N TYR A 36 -0.90 2.35 1.86
CA TYR A 36 -1.55 1.78 3.04
C TYR A 36 -0.57 1.02 3.94
N VAL A 37 0.23 0.11 3.37
CA VAL A 37 1.25 -0.67 4.09
C VAL A 37 2.27 0.25 4.77
N GLN A 38 2.69 1.34 4.11
CA GLN A 38 3.60 2.33 4.69
C GLN A 38 2.97 3.04 5.89
N CYS A 39 1.74 3.52 5.77
CA CYS A 39 0.99 4.16 6.86
C CYS A 39 0.76 3.22 8.05
N PHE A 40 0.38 1.97 7.77
CA PHE A 40 0.16 0.97 8.81
C PHE A 40 1.46 0.62 9.55
N ASN A 41 2.55 0.37 8.82
CA ASN A 41 3.87 0.09 9.42
C ASN A 41 4.39 1.27 10.24
N ALA A 42 4.20 2.51 9.78
CA ALA A 42 4.55 3.69 10.57
C ALA A 42 3.77 3.74 11.90
N THR A 43 2.49 3.34 11.88
CA THR A 43 1.66 3.26 13.10
C THR A 43 2.14 2.16 14.05
N ILE A 44 2.57 1.00 13.54
CA ILE A 44 3.14 -0.08 14.38
C ILE A 44 4.35 0.41 15.19
N LEU A 45 5.22 1.23 14.58
CA LEU A 45 6.42 1.75 15.24
C LEU A 45 6.13 2.70 16.40
N GLU A 46 4.91 3.22 16.49
CA GLU A 46 4.48 4.15 17.54
C GLU A 46 3.71 3.45 18.66
N VAL A 47 3.37 2.16 18.48
CA VAL A 47 2.62 1.34 19.45
C VAL A 47 3.61 0.41 20.19
N PRO A 48 3.40 0.11 21.48
CA PRO A 48 4.21 -0.88 22.19
C PRO A 48 4.13 -2.26 21.53
N THR A 49 5.06 -3.15 21.87
CA THR A 49 5.08 -4.54 21.38
C THR A 49 3.69 -5.16 21.45
N THR A 50 3.17 -5.57 20.29
CA THR A 50 1.79 -6.04 20.10
C THR A 50 1.80 -7.45 19.50
N HIS A 51 0.83 -8.27 19.86
CA HIS A 51 0.69 -9.63 19.33
C HIS A 51 0.43 -9.61 17.82
N GLN A 52 1.05 -10.54 17.09
CA GLN A 52 0.92 -10.62 15.63
C GLN A 52 -0.53 -10.81 15.17
N GLU A 53 -1.35 -11.54 15.93
CA GLU A 53 -2.79 -11.71 15.66
C GLU A 53 -3.54 -10.38 15.60
N VAL A 54 -3.18 -9.44 16.47
CA VAL A 54 -3.78 -8.10 16.48
C VAL A 54 -3.32 -7.30 15.26
N LEU A 55 -2.04 -7.43 14.87
CA LEU A 55 -1.53 -6.80 13.65
C LEU A 55 -2.26 -7.31 12.41
N VAL A 56 -2.41 -8.63 12.28
CA VAL A 56 -3.12 -9.26 11.15
C VAL A 56 -4.59 -8.82 11.12
N SER A 57 -5.26 -8.82 12.28
CA SER A 57 -6.66 -8.41 12.38
C SER A 57 -6.86 -6.94 12.01
N ALA A 58 -6.09 -6.03 12.62
CA ALA A 58 -6.18 -4.59 12.37
C ALA A 58 -5.83 -4.25 10.92
N PHE A 59 -4.79 -4.89 10.36
CA PHE A 59 -4.40 -4.71 8.95
C PHE A 59 -5.52 -5.17 8.02
N THR A 60 -6.05 -6.38 8.23
CA THR A 60 -7.10 -6.93 7.36
C THR A 60 -8.39 -6.13 7.43
N GLN A 61 -8.76 -5.63 8.62
CA GLN A 61 -9.93 -4.77 8.82
C GLN A 61 -9.72 -3.35 8.26
N GLY A 62 -8.47 -2.93 8.05
CA GLY A 62 -8.15 -1.64 7.48
C GLY A 62 -8.26 -1.59 5.97
N LEU A 63 -8.18 -2.73 5.26
CA LEU A 63 -8.27 -2.78 3.80
C LEU A 63 -9.65 -2.36 3.28
N CYS A 64 -9.69 -1.63 2.15
CA CYS A 64 -10.92 -1.23 1.46
C CYS A 64 -11.56 -2.36 0.62
N GLY A 65 -11.01 -3.59 0.70
CA GLY A 65 -11.46 -4.75 -0.06
C GLY A 65 -10.56 -5.06 -1.27
N GLY A 66 -11.15 -5.61 -2.33
CA GLY A 66 -10.45 -5.91 -3.58
C GLY A 66 -9.62 -7.20 -3.60
N PRO A 67 -8.87 -7.44 -4.69
CA PRO A 67 -8.23 -8.73 -4.96
C PRO A 67 -7.24 -9.17 -3.87
N PHE A 68 -6.52 -8.20 -3.28
CA PHE A 68 -5.59 -8.51 -2.19
C PHE A 68 -6.32 -8.94 -0.92
N PHE A 69 -7.35 -8.20 -0.48
CA PHE A 69 -8.19 -8.61 0.66
C PHE A 69 -8.80 -10.00 0.44
N GLU A 70 -9.36 -10.25 -0.74
CA GLU A 70 -9.90 -11.57 -1.09
C GLU A 70 -8.86 -12.69 -0.97
N SER A 71 -7.60 -12.41 -1.34
CA SER A 71 -6.52 -13.40 -1.22
C SER A 71 -6.22 -13.77 0.24
N LEU A 72 -6.32 -12.80 1.16
CA LEU A 72 -6.15 -13.02 2.59
C LEU A 72 -7.35 -13.78 3.17
N ALA A 73 -8.57 -13.46 2.72
CA ALA A 73 -9.78 -14.16 3.13
C ALA A 73 -9.81 -15.63 2.64
N LYS A 74 -9.36 -15.89 1.40
CA LYS A 74 -9.29 -17.25 0.82
C LYS A 74 -8.26 -18.13 1.54
N LYS A 75 -7.16 -17.54 1.99
CA LYS A 75 -6.12 -18.24 2.74
C LYS A 75 -5.69 -17.38 3.91
N THR A 76 -6.21 -17.67 5.09
CA THR A 76 -5.88 -16.93 6.31
C THR A 76 -4.35 -16.84 6.50
N PRO A 77 -3.80 -15.64 6.74
CA PRO A 77 -2.38 -15.47 7.03
C PRO A 77 -2.01 -16.14 8.35
N VAL A 78 -0.80 -16.71 8.42
CA VAL A 78 -0.31 -17.34 9.67
C VAL A 78 0.17 -16.30 10.67
N ASP A 79 0.85 -15.26 10.18
CA ASP A 79 1.37 -14.16 10.97
C ASP A 79 1.46 -12.87 10.14
N TYR A 80 1.96 -11.79 10.76
CA TYR A 80 2.10 -10.51 10.08
C TYR A 80 3.17 -10.50 8.98
N LEU A 81 4.20 -11.35 9.10
CA LEU A 81 5.25 -11.45 8.08
C LEU A 81 4.72 -12.11 6.79
N ASP A 82 3.84 -13.10 6.92
CA ASP A 82 3.12 -13.71 5.80
C ASP A 82 2.24 -12.66 5.09
N VAL A 83 1.56 -11.78 5.84
CA VAL A 83 0.81 -10.65 5.26
C VAL A 83 1.73 -9.76 4.41
N LEU A 84 2.86 -9.32 4.96
CA LEU A 84 3.81 -8.45 4.25
C LEU A 84 4.40 -9.13 3.00
N THR A 85 4.74 -10.41 3.10
CA THR A 85 5.28 -11.19 1.98
C THR A 85 4.27 -11.30 0.83
N ARG A 86 2.98 -11.47 1.16
CA ARG A 86 1.92 -11.50 0.16
C ARG A 86 1.65 -10.12 -0.43
N ALA A 87 1.66 -9.07 0.39
CA ALA A 87 1.50 -7.69 -0.08
C ALA A 87 2.60 -7.32 -1.07
N GLU A 88 3.86 -7.66 -0.77
CA GLU A 88 4.99 -7.44 -1.67
C GLU A 88 4.81 -8.14 -3.02
N LYS A 89 4.45 -9.43 -3.01
CA LYS A 89 4.18 -10.18 -4.24
C LYS A 89 3.04 -9.57 -5.06
N TYR A 90 1.99 -9.12 -4.39
CA TYR A 90 0.85 -8.47 -5.05
C TYR A 90 1.26 -7.14 -5.69
N MET A 91 1.98 -6.28 -4.96
CA MET A 91 2.49 -5.01 -5.48
C MET A 91 3.42 -5.22 -6.68
N ASN A 92 4.32 -6.19 -6.61
CA ASN A 92 5.23 -6.52 -7.72
C ASN A 92 4.46 -7.01 -8.97
N LEU A 93 3.36 -7.76 -8.77
CA LEU A 93 2.49 -8.19 -9.87
C LEU A 93 1.77 -7.00 -10.50
N GLU A 94 1.22 -6.08 -9.70
CA GLU A 94 0.59 -4.85 -10.21
C GLU A 94 1.57 -4.01 -11.02
N ASP A 95 2.78 -3.78 -10.49
CA ASP A 95 3.82 -3.03 -11.19
C ASP A 95 4.20 -3.70 -12.53
N ALA A 96 4.35 -5.03 -12.55
CA ALA A 96 4.65 -5.78 -13.78
C ALA A 96 3.51 -5.71 -14.81
N LEU A 97 2.25 -5.73 -14.37
CA LEU A 97 1.09 -5.57 -15.25
C LEU A 97 1.05 -4.16 -15.86
N LEU A 98 1.33 -3.12 -15.08
CA LEU A 98 1.40 -1.74 -15.56
C LEU A 98 2.48 -1.57 -16.63
N VAL A 99 3.67 -2.15 -16.44
CA VAL A 99 4.75 -2.13 -17.45
C VAL A 99 4.31 -2.84 -18.73
N ARG A 100 3.68 -4.02 -18.64
CA ARG A 100 3.19 -4.75 -19.82
C ARG A 100 2.11 -3.99 -20.57
N MET A 101 1.19 -3.35 -19.86
CA MET A 101 0.17 -2.51 -20.46
C MET A 101 0.81 -1.32 -21.19
N SER A 102 1.72 -0.59 -20.53
CA SER A 102 2.44 0.54 -21.14
C SER A 102 3.17 0.17 -22.43
N SER A 103 3.84 -0.99 -22.46
CA SER A 103 4.50 -1.48 -23.67
C SER A 103 3.51 -1.81 -24.79
N ARG A 104 2.37 -2.45 -24.47
CA ARG A 104 1.32 -2.72 -25.45
C ARG A 104 0.72 -1.45 -26.05
N TRP A 105 0.54 -0.40 -25.24
CA TRP A 105 0.07 0.90 -25.73
C TRP A 105 1.05 1.50 -26.75
N ARG A 106 2.35 1.49 -26.45
CA ARG A 106 3.39 1.99 -27.37
C ARG A 106 3.47 1.20 -28.68
N GLU A 107 3.33 -0.12 -28.62
CA GLU A 107 3.29 -0.99 -29.81
C GLU A 107 2.08 -0.68 -30.68
N ASN A 108 0.89 -0.59 -30.08
CA ASN A 108 -0.35 -0.30 -30.82
C ASN A 108 -0.32 1.10 -31.47
N GLU A 109 0.23 2.09 -30.78
CA GLU A 109 0.40 3.45 -31.33
C GLU A 109 1.44 3.49 -32.46
N SER A 110 2.54 2.74 -32.32
CA SER A 110 3.56 2.61 -33.38
C SER A 110 3.02 1.88 -34.61
N SER A 111 2.26 0.81 -34.41
CA SER A 111 1.58 0.10 -35.50
C SER A 111 0.57 1.02 -36.18
N SER A 112 -0.33 1.67 -35.44
CA SER A 112 -1.34 2.58 -36.00
C SER A 112 -0.70 3.75 -36.79
N SER A 113 0.46 4.23 -36.34
CA SER A 113 1.23 5.26 -37.04
C SER A 113 1.92 4.75 -38.32
N SER A 114 2.35 3.49 -38.36
CA SER A 114 2.93 2.85 -39.55
C SER A 114 1.88 2.65 -40.64
N TRP A 115 0.74 2.04 -40.29
CA TRP A 115 -0.38 1.82 -41.21
C TRP A 115 -0.88 3.12 -41.86
N SER A 116 -0.85 4.23 -41.11
CA SER A 116 -1.26 5.55 -41.60
C SER A 116 -0.26 6.17 -42.59
N LYS A 117 1.04 5.82 -42.49
CA LYS A 117 2.08 6.29 -43.42
C LYS A 117 2.10 5.49 -44.72
N GLU A 118 1.97 4.16 -44.64
CA GLU A 118 1.93 3.29 -45.82
C GLU A 118 0.75 3.65 -46.75
N GLN A 119 -0.41 4.01 -46.19
CA GLN A 119 -1.57 4.46 -46.98
C GLN A 119 -1.41 5.85 -47.63
N ALA A 120 -0.51 6.69 -47.12
CA ALA A 120 -0.24 8.02 -47.66
C ALA A 120 0.82 8.01 -48.77
N GLU A 121 1.63 6.95 -48.87
CA GLU A 121 2.65 6.78 -49.92
C GLU A 121 2.10 6.06 -51.18
N ASP A 122 0.97 5.36 -51.05
CA ASP A 122 0.27 4.68 -52.15
C ASP A 122 -0.73 5.58 -52.93
N LEU A 123 -0.78 6.89 -52.63
CA LEU A 123 -1.64 7.91 -53.29
C LEU A 123 -0.79 8.93 -54.09
#